data_AF-A0A3D2F8T1-F1
#
_entry.id   AF-A0A3D2F8T1-F1
#
_cell.length_a   1.000
_cell.length_b   1.000
_cell.length_c   1.000
_cell.angle_alpha   90.00
_cell.angle_beta   90.00
_cell.angle_gamma   90.00
#
_symmetry.space_group_name_H-M   'P 1'
#
loop_
_entity.id
_entity.type
_entity.pdbx_description
1 polymer ?
#
loop_
_entity_poly.entity_id
_entity_poly.type
_entity_poly.pdbx_seq_one_letter_code
_entity_poly.pdbx_strand_id
1 'polypeptide(L)'
;IDRNGLVDVFLSSMGDQRLQEWTGETASFKDVSFKRGTTAHKPYTGGDGRPSTGWHISLGDVQNDGMDDVFIAKGNVQQMPGMAIEDPNNLLVQNEDATFSEAGLEAGIASLHRSRGAALADFNADGLLDLAVVNRVAPLEVYRNTTQDAGNWLSIEPRQQGANTRAIGGWIELMDDYGLQLREITLGGGHAGGLLGPQHFGLDQAEGVSFRIIWPDGAHSEWAKAKPNQRLQVIRSGDTLDIFPY
;
A
#
# COMPACT_ATOMS: atom_id res chain seq x y z
N ILE A 1 8.78 -2.07 2.17
CA ILE A 1 8.79 -0.81 1.40
C ILE A 1 10.11 -0.63 0.66
N ASP A 2 11.24 -1.02 1.25
CA ASP A 2 12.59 -0.84 0.70
C ASP A 2 13.18 -2.10 0.00
N ARG A 3 12.34 -3.11 -0.25
CA ARG A 3 12.70 -4.38 -0.95
C ARG A 3 13.85 -5.18 -0.30
N ASN A 4 14.12 -4.99 0.98
CA ASN A 4 15.19 -5.69 1.69
C ASN A 4 14.80 -7.11 2.20
N GLY A 5 13.56 -7.54 1.95
CA GLY A 5 13.02 -8.82 2.44
C GLY A 5 12.60 -8.84 3.91
N LEU A 6 12.60 -7.68 4.57
CA LEU A 6 12.16 -7.49 5.95
C LEU A 6 10.81 -6.75 5.97
N VAL A 7 10.09 -6.89 7.09
CA VAL A 7 8.79 -6.26 7.28
C VAL A 7 8.98 -4.84 7.81
N ASP A 8 8.29 -3.91 7.17
CA ASP A 8 8.13 -2.54 7.67
C ASP A 8 6.71 -2.32 8.20
N VAL A 9 6.56 -1.43 9.17
CA VAL A 9 5.25 -1.07 9.73
C VAL A 9 5.05 0.43 9.64
N PHE A 10 3.90 0.85 9.10
CA PHE A 10 3.51 2.26 9.07
C PHE A 10 2.42 2.53 10.12
N LEU A 11 2.67 3.50 11.00
CA LEU A 11 1.76 3.86 12.08
C LEU A 11 1.10 5.21 11.81
N SER A 12 -0.23 5.25 11.90
CA SER A 12 -0.99 6.50 11.94
C SER A 12 -1.30 6.89 13.39
N SER A 13 -1.24 8.17 13.71
CA SER A 13 -1.66 8.66 15.03
C SER A 13 -2.28 10.05 14.98
N MET A 14 -2.64 10.57 16.15
CA MET A 14 -2.88 12.00 16.31
C MET A 14 -1.56 12.69 16.64
N GLY A 15 -0.96 13.35 15.66
CA GLY A 15 0.30 14.08 15.80
C GLY A 15 1.39 13.63 14.85
N ASP A 16 1.62 12.31 14.72
CA ASP A 16 2.69 11.81 13.85
C ASP A 16 2.39 10.49 13.14
N GLN A 17 2.76 10.46 11.87
CA GLN A 17 2.52 9.38 10.94
C GLN A 17 3.90 8.87 10.56
N ARG A 18 4.26 7.66 11.00
CA ARG A 18 5.66 7.22 10.99
C ARG A 18 5.82 5.84 10.38
N LEU A 19 6.82 5.71 9.53
CA LEU A 19 7.37 4.41 9.12
C LEU A 19 8.33 3.91 10.19
N GLN A 20 8.25 2.64 10.51
CA GLN A 20 9.20 1.93 11.34
C GLN A 20 9.75 0.70 10.61
N GLU A 21 11.06 0.51 10.73
CA GLU A 21 11.78 -0.62 10.14
C GLU A 21 12.09 -1.65 11.23
N TRP A 22 12.00 -2.93 10.86
CA TRP A 22 12.39 -4.01 11.75
C TRP A 22 13.90 -4.00 12.01
N THR A 23 14.33 -4.22 13.26
CA THR A 23 15.76 -4.18 13.60
C THR A 23 16.50 -5.51 13.38
N GLY A 24 15.82 -6.56 12.91
CA GLY A 24 16.44 -7.83 12.49
C GLY A 24 16.78 -8.83 13.60
N GLU A 25 16.73 -8.45 14.87
CA GLU A 25 17.18 -9.31 16.00
C GLU A 25 16.04 -9.83 16.89
N THR A 26 15.00 -9.02 17.10
CA THR A 26 13.85 -9.31 17.99
C THR A 26 12.61 -8.65 17.39
N ALA A 27 11.42 -8.78 17.96
CA ALA A 27 10.22 -8.03 17.55
C ALA A 27 10.31 -6.52 17.89
N SER A 28 11.43 -5.89 17.54
CA SER A 28 11.76 -4.48 17.78
C SER A 28 11.75 -3.73 16.45
N PHE A 29 11.16 -2.54 16.49
CA PHE A 29 11.05 -1.63 15.38
C PHE A 29 11.67 -0.29 15.76
N LYS A 30 12.35 0.35 14.82
CA LYS A 30 12.92 1.69 15.02
C LYS A 30 12.22 2.68 14.09
N ASP A 31 12.02 3.90 14.59
CA ASP A 31 11.55 5.00 13.75
C ASP A 31 12.55 5.24 12.63
N VAL A 32 12.03 5.29 11.41
CA VAL A 32 12.78 5.74 10.25
C VAL A 32 13.14 7.21 10.42
N SER A 33 14.35 7.59 9.98
CA SER A 33 14.83 8.96 10.14
C SER A 33 13.90 9.97 9.47
N PHE A 34 13.70 11.13 10.11
CA PHE A 34 12.93 12.24 9.56
C PHE A 34 13.38 12.65 8.14
N LYS A 35 14.68 12.47 7.83
CA LYS A 35 15.25 12.77 6.52
C LYS A 35 14.72 11.87 5.40
N ARG A 36 14.11 10.72 5.71
CA ARG A 36 13.48 9.85 4.71
C ARG A 36 12.15 10.43 4.19
N GLY A 37 11.61 11.49 4.79
CA GLY A 37 10.41 12.17 4.28
C GLY A 37 9.09 11.43 4.56
N THR A 38 9.12 10.33 5.30
CA THR A 38 7.93 9.51 5.62
C THR A 38 7.02 10.14 6.68
N THR A 39 7.43 11.24 7.32
CA THR A 39 6.69 11.85 8.42
C THR A 39 5.66 12.88 7.95
N ALA A 40 4.38 12.62 8.18
CA ALA A 40 3.29 13.53 7.81
C ALA A 40 2.67 14.23 9.05
N HIS A 41 3.48 14.96 9.81
CA HIS A 41 3.14 15.51 11.13
C HIS A 41 2.36 16.84 11.11
N LYS A 42 2.32 17.55 9.97
CA LYS A 42 1.58 18.81 9.77
C LYS A 42 0.93 18.83 8.38
N PRO A 43 -0.10 19.66 8.18
CA PRO A 43 -0.63 19.92 6.84
C PRO A 43 0.48 20.46 5.93
N TYR A 44 0.67 19.83 4.78
CA TYR A 44 1.66 20.24 3.77
C TYR A 44 1.16 21.41 2.90
N THR A 45 -0.14 21.67 2.91
CA THR A 45 -0.78 22.85 2.33
C THR A 45 -1.89 23.35 3.24
N GLY A 46 -2.18 24.65 3.22
CA GLY A 46 -3.27 25.27 3.98
C GLY A 46 -3.14 25.22 5.51
N GLY A 47 -2.02 24.74 6.05
CA GLY A 47 -1.81 24.55 7.49
C GLY A 47 -1.66 25.85 8.28
N ASP A 48 -2.03 25.77 9.55
CA ASP A 48 -1.90 26.87 10.53
C ASP A 48 -0.83 26.60 11.61
N GLY A 49 0.07 25.65 11.33
CA GLY A 49 1.15 25.25 12.22
C GLY A 49 0.77 24.19 13.26
N ARG A 50 -0.52 23.85 13.41
CA ARG A 50 -0.98 22.78 14.28
C ARG A 50 -0.68 21.39 13.67
N PRO A 51 -0.46 20.37 14.51
CA PRO A 51 -0.20 19.01 14.06
C PRO A 51 -1.40 18.38 13.34
N SER A 52 -1.07 17.47 12.40
CA SER A 52 -2.03 16.64 11.66
C SER A 52 -2.58 15.49 12.50
N THR A 53 -3.71 14.94 12.07
CA THR A 53 -4.27 13.69 12.59
C THR A 53 -4.48 12.69 11.46
N GLY A 54 -3.75 11.57 11.49
CA GLY A 54 -3.89 10.47 10.54
C GLY A 54 -4.77 9.34 11.10
N TRP A 55 -5.55 8.71 10.23
CA TRP A 55 -6.52 7.67 10.62
C TRP A 55 -6.37 6.35 9.86
N HIS A 56 -5.89 6.40 8.63
CA HIS A 56 -5.74 5.21 7.78
C HIS A 56 -4.49 5.35 6.94
N ILE A 57 -3.76 4.25 6.78
CA ILE A 57 -2.62 4.13 5.89
C ILE A 57 -2.97 3.10 4.82
N SER A 58 -2.75 3.44 3.55
CA SER A 58 -2.77 2.47 2.46
C SER A 58 -1.41 2.49 1.78
N LEU A 59 -0.86 1.30 1.54
CA LEU A 59 0.41 1.11 0.84
C LEU A 59 0.12 0.56 -0.56
N GLY A 60 0.82 1.07 -1.56
CA GLY A 60 0.76 0.59 -2.92
C GLY A 60 1.51 1.52 -3.85
N ASP A 61 2.11 0.96 -4.88
CA ASP A 61 2.84 1.66 -5.93
C ASP A 61 1.84 2.27 -6.93
N VAL A 62 1.68 3.59 -6.91
CA VAL A 62 0.64 4.29 -7.69
C VAL A 62 1.11 4.69 -9.09
N GLN A 63 2.40 4.58 -9.37
CA GLN A 63 3.02 4.83 -10.68
C GLN A 63 3.64 3.59 -11.31
N ASN A 64 3.55 2.44 -10.63
CA ASN A 64 4.13 1.16 -10.99
C ASN A 64 5.66 1.19 -11.18
N ASP A 65 6.38 2.07 -10.48
CA ASP A 65 7.85 2.21 -10.58
C ASP A 65 8.64 1.19 -9.72
N GLY A 66 7.92 0.24 -9.16
CA GLY A 66 8.45 -0.78 -8.28
C GLY A 66 8.55 -0.37 -6.82
N MET A 67 8.20 0.85 -6.45
CA MET A 67 8.36 1.35 -5.08
C MET A 67 7.00 1.66 -4.48
N ASP A 68 6.72 1.09 -3.31
CA ASP A 68 5.45 1.38 -2.64
C ASP A 68 5.39 2.81 -2.14
N ASP A 69 4.29 3.46 -2.46
CA ASP A 69 3.90 4.76 -1.93
C ASP A 69 2.98 4.63 -0.73
N VAL A 70 2.72 5.76 -0.07
CA VAL A 70 1.92 5.80 1.15
C VAL A 70 0.81 6.83 1.00
N PHE A 71 -0.43 6.36 0.96
CA PHE A 71 -1.59 7.21 1.17
C PHE A 71 -1.94 7.31 2.65
N ILE A 72 -2.27 8.52 3.11
CA ILE A 72 -2.67 8.78 4.49
C ILE A 72 -4.00 9.54 4.51
N ALA A 73 -5.05 8.88 5.04
CA ALA A 73 -6.31 9.53 5.31
C ALA A 73 -6.19 10.42 6.56
N LYS A 74 -6.50 11.71 6.41
CA LYS A 74 -6.35 12.73 7.45
C LYS A 74 -7.64 13.49 7.74
N GLY A 75 -7.61 14.22 8.85
CA GLY A 75 -8.65 15.19 9.20
C GLY A 75 -9.11 15.11 10.65
N ASN A 76 -9.37 16.27 11.24
CA ASN A 76 -9.71 16.44 12.65
C ASN A 76 -10.97 15.63 13.08
N VAL A 77 -11.09 15.21 14.34
CA VAL A 77 -12.24 14.42 14.85
C VAL A 77 -13.54 15.22 14.83
N GLN A 78 -13.49 16.47 15.28
CA GLN A 78 -14.64 17.37 15.34
C GLN A 78 -14.17 18.82 15.36
N GLN A 79 -13.48 19.24 16.41
CA GLN A 79 -12.80 20.53 16.58
C GLN A 79 -11.78 20.42 17.73
N MET A 80 -10.83 19.48 17.67
CA MET A 80 -9.78 19.45 18.68
C MET A 80 -8.92 20.72 18.52
N PRO A 81 -8.92 21.67 19.48
CA PRO A 81 -8.33 22.98 19.25
C PRO A 81 -6.82 22.93 19.01
N GLY A 82 -6.15 21.92 19.56
CA GLY A 82 -4.71 21.71 19.40
C GLY A 82 -4.29 21.08 18.07
N MET A 83 -5.24 20.58 17.26
CA MET A 83 -4.95 19.90 15.99
C MET A 83 -5.38 20.75 14.80
N ALA A 84 -4.75 20.56 13.65
CA ALA A 84 -5.13 21.24 12.42
C ALA A 84 -6.62 20.98 12.10
N ILE A 85 -7.32 22.03 11.64
CA ILE A 85 -8.73 21.93 11.24
C ILE A 85 -8.83 21.52 9.77
N GLU A 86 -8.09 22.24 8.92
CA GLU A 86 -7.87 21.91 7.52
C GLU A 86 -6.60 21.06 7.44
N ASP A 87 -6.76 19.75 7.22
CA ASP A 87 -5.66 18.78 7.23
C ASP A 87 -5.83 17.84 6.04
N PRO A 88 -5.18 18.15 4.89
CA PRO A 88 -5.37 17.42 3.65
C PRO A 88 -4.81 16.00 3.75
N ASN A 89 -5.43 15.05 3.06
CA ASN A 89 -4.85 13.72 2.87
C ASN A 89 -3.47 13.82 2.21
N ASN A 90 -2.55 12.92 2.57
CA ASN A 90 -1.22 12.85 1.96
C ASN A 90 -1.15 11.72 0.93
N LEU A 91 -0.34 11.94 -0.11
CA LEU A 91 0.28 10.90 -0.91
C LEU A 91 1.79 11.09 -0.82
N LEU A 92 2.47 10.20 -0.12
CA LEU A 92 3.93 10.19 -0.03
C LEU A 92 4.46 9.22 -1.09
N VAL A 93 5.05 9.75 -2.14
CA VAL A 93 5.64 8.99 -3.24
C VAL A 93 7.09 8.64 -2.90
N GLN A 94 7.49 7.38 -3.07
CA GLN A 94 8.86 6.95 -2.82
C GLN A 94 9.77 7.32 -3.99
N ASN A 95 10.95 7.85 -3.70
CA ASN A 95 11.99 8.16 -4.67
C ASN A 95 13.02 7.02 -4.73
N GLU A 96 13.80 6.93 -5.82
CA GLU A 96 14.86 5.91 -6.00
C GLU A 96 15.91 5.87 -4.87
N ASP A 97 16.15 6.99 -4.19
CA ASP A 97 17.06 7.08 -3.05
C ASP A 97 16.42 6.67 -1.71
N ALA A 98 15.26 6.01 -1.78
CA ALA A 98 14.40 5.58 -0.69
C ALA A 98 13.85 6.71 0.19
N THR A 99 13.96 7.98 -0.23
CA THR A 99 13.26 9.10 0.41
C THR A 99 11.83 9.21 -0.11
N PHE A 100 10.98 10.02 0.53
CA PHE A 100 9.58 10.21 0.17
C PHE A 100 9.28 11.69 -0.08
N SER A 101 8.51 11.95 -1.14
CA SER A 101 8.04 13.27 -1.55
C SER A 101 6.52 13.37 -1.39
N GLU A 102 6.02 14.50 -0.88
CA GLU A 102 4.56 14.73 -0.85
C GLU A 102 4.04 15.11 -2.24
N ALA A 103 3.00 14.41 -2.71
CA ALA A 103 2.41 14.57 -4.03
C ALA A 103 0.88 14.75 -4.01
N GLY A 104 0.23 14.77 -2.85
CA GLY A 104 -1.24 14.75 -2.73
C GLY A 104 -1.95 15.94 -3.37
N LEU A 105 -1.33 17.13 -3.39
CA LEU A 105 -1.87 18.30 -4.10
C LEU A 105 -1.77 18.14 -5.61
N GLU A 106 -0.63 17.67 -6.12
CA GLU A 106 -0.40 17.45 -7.54
C GLU A 106 -1.27 16.33 -8.09
N ALA A 107 -1.42 15.24 -7.33
CA ALA A 107 -2.33 14.13 -7.62
C ALA A 107 -3.82 14.50 -7.49
N GLY A 108 -4.16 15.69 -7.00
CA GLY A 108 -5.54 16.16 -6.87
C GLY A 108 -6.35 15.47 -5.76
N ILE A 109 -5.68 14.84 -4.79
CA ILE A 109 -6.31 14.09 -3.69
C ILE A 109 -6.17 14.79 -2.32
N ALA A 110 -5.71 16.03 -2.31
CA ALA A 110 -5.56 16.90 -1.13
C ALA A 110 -6.91 17.35 -0.52
N SER A 111 -7.86 16.43 -0.39
CA SER A 111 -9.17 16.69 0.21
C SER A 111 -9.02 17.12 1.66
N LEU A 112 -9.70 18.20 2.02
CA LEU A 112 -9.78 18.75 3.38
C LEU A 112 -10.96 18.16 4.18
N HIS A 113 -11.69 17.21 3.58
CA HIS A 113 -12.68 16.44 4.30
C HIS A 113 -12.05 15.63 5.44
N ARG A 114 -12.88 15.26 6.41
CA ARG A 114 -12.45 14.49 7.57
C ARG A 114 -12.40 13.00 7.22
N SER A 115 -11.35 12.60 6.52
CA SER A 115 -11.12 11.23 6.06
C SER A 115 -10.87 10.28 7.24
N ARG A 116 -11.36 9.03 7.13
CA ARG A 116 -11.25 8.00 8.18
C ARG A 116 -10.80 6.64 7.68
N GLY A 117 -11.07 6.33 6.42
CA GLY A 117 -10.71 5.07 5.81
C GLY A 117 -10.39 5.29 4.35
N ALA A 118 -9.61 4.39 3.79
CA ALA A 118 -9.35 4.37 2.36
C ALA A 118 -9.20 2.94 1.85
N ALA A 119 -9.14 2.81 0.53
CA ALA A 119 -8.70 1.62 -0.17
C ALA A 119 -7.96 2.03 -1.44
N LEU A 120 -6.73 1.56 -1.58
CA LEU A 120 -5.98 1.57 -2.84
C LEU A 120 -6.19 0.23 -3.56
N ALA A 121 -6.78 0.25 -4.75
CA ALA A 121 -6.97 -0.93 -5.58
C ALA A 121 -7.30 -0.52 -7.02
N ASP A 122 -6.94 -1.35 -7.98
CA ASP A 122 -7.34 -1.19 -9.38
C ASP A 122 -8.83 -1.52 -9.56
N PHE A 123 -9.69 -0.50 -9.55
CA PHE A 123 -11.15 -0.69 -9.59
C PHE A 123 -11.68 -0.97 -10.98
N ASN A 124 -10.96 -0.53 -12.01
CA ASN A 124 -11.41 -0.58 -13.41
C ASN A 124 -10.63 -1.61 -14.25
N ALA A 125 -9.68 -2.33 -13.65
CA ALA A 125 -8.81 -3.32 -14.25
C ALA A 125 -7.85 -2.77 -15.32
N ASP A 126 -7.40 -1.52 -15.19
CA ASP A 126 -6.45 -0.89 -16.13
C ASP A 126 -4.98 -0.98 -15.69
N GLY A 127 -4.71 -1.57 -14.53
CA GLY A 127 -3.36 -1.77 -14.01
C GLY A 127 -2.81 -0.62 -13.17
N LEU A 128 -3.62 0.42 -12.93
CA LEU A 128 -3.28 1.50 -12.03
C LEU A 128 -4.10 1.38 -10.74
N LEU A 129 -3.46 1.65 -9.60
CA LEU A 129 -4.17 1.69 -8.33
C LEU A 129 -5.05 2.95 -8.26
N ASP A 130 -6.37 2.76 -8.20
CA ASP A 130 -7.35 3.80 -7.88
C ASP A 130 -7.49 3.97 -6.37
N LEU A 131 -8.15 5.06 -5.94
CA LEU A 131 -8.32 5.39 -4.52
C LEU A 131 -9.80 5.63 -4.18
N ALA A 132 -10.30 4.95 -3.15
CA ALA A 132 -11.55 5.32 -2.48
C ALA A 132 -11.27 5.88 -1.09
N VAL A 133 -11.92 6.98 -0.71
CA VAL A 133 -11.76 7.63 0.60
C VAL A 133 -13.09 7.81 1.29
N VAL A 134 -13.21 7.27 2.51
CA VAL A 134 -14.38 7.40 3.37
C VAL A 134 -14.22 8.61 4.27
N ASN A 135 -15.18 9.53 4.17
CA ASN A 135 -15.21 10.78 4.90
C ASN A 135 -16.28 10.81 5.99
N ARG A 136 -15.97 11.48 7.11
CA ARG A 136 -16.91 11.72 8.19
C ARG A 136 -17.77 12.96 7.91
N VAL A 137 -19.09 12.74 7.76
CA VAL A 137 -20.09 13.81 7.49
C VAL A 137 -19.74 14.57 6.19
N ALA A 138 -19.25 13.84 5.19
CA ALA A 138 -19.06 14.29 3.82
C ALA A 138 -19.20 13.07 2.89
N PRO A 139 -19.42 13.27 1.58
CA PRO A 139 -19.53 12.16 0.63
C PRO A 139 -18.28 11.27 0.58
N LEU A 140 -18.47 10.02 0.15
CA LEU A 140 -17.37 9.15 -0.31
C LEU A 140 -16.72 9.81 -1.52
N GLU A 141 -15.40 9.83 -1.55
CA GLU A 141 -14.63 10.25 -2.73
C GLU A 141 -14.02 9.03 -3.41
N VAL A 142 -14.08 8.99 -4.73
CA VAL A 142 -13.44 7.95 -5.55
C VAL A 142 -12.61 8.67 -6.61
N TYR A 143 -11.33 8.35 -6.66
CA TYR A 143 -10.35 8.93 -7.56
C TYR A 143 -9.88 7.84 -8.51
N ARG A 144 -9.95 8.14 -9.82
CA ARG A 144 -9.34 7.30 -10.83
C ARG A 144 -7.90 7.75 -11.04
N ASN A 145 -6.97 6.82 -11.00
CA ASN A 145 -5.59 7.08 -11.34
C ASN A 145 -5.43 7.21 -12.87
N THR A 146 -4.73 8.24 -13.30
CA THR A 146 -4.56 8.57 -14.74
C THR A 146 -3.10 8.82 -15.11
N THR A 147 -2.17 8.35 -14.25
CA THR A 147 -0.72 8.43 -14.49
C THR A 147 -0.39 7.97 -15.92
N GLN A 148 0.32 8.83 -16.65
CA GLN A 148 0.83 8.51 -17.98
C GLN A 148 2.18 7.83 -17.83
N ASP A 149 2.53 6.94 -18.76
CA ASP A 149 3.83 6.26 -18.79
C ASP A 149 4.18 5.51 -17.49
N ALA A 150 3.16 4.99 -16.80
CA ALA A 150 3.35 4.15 -15.62
C ALA A 150 4.13 2.87 -15.97
N GLY A 151 4.87 2.34 -15.00
CA GLY A 151 5.61 1.11 -15.16
C GLY A 151 4.73 -0.14 -15.32
N ASN A 152 5.39 -1.26 -15.58
CA ASN A 152 4.76 -2.57 -15.64
C ASN A 152 4.21 -2.96 -14.27
N TRP A 153 3.21 -3.85 -14.25
CA TRP A 153 2.59 -4.30 -13.00
C TRP A 153 2.23 -5.78 -13.02
N LEU A 154 1.93 -6.35 -11.88
CA LEU A 154 1.33 -7.69 -11.77
C LEU A 154 0.36 -7.72 -10.60
N SER A 155 -0.79 -8.34 -10.81
CA SER A 155 -1.77 -8.57 -9.76
C SER A 155 -1.95 -10.06 -9.50
N ILE A 156 -1.76 -10.49 -8.25
CA ILE A 156 -1.83 -11.90 -7.86
C ILE A 156 -2.95 -12.11 -6.85
N GLU A 157 -3.87 -13.03 -7.13
CA GLU A 157 -4.94 -13.44 -6.22
C GLU A 157 -4.79 -14.93 -5.83
N PRO A 158 -4.15 -15.23 -4.68
CA PRO A 158 -3.99 -16.59 -4.20
C PRO A 158 -5.32 -17.21 -3.75
N ARG A 159 -5.53 -18.47 -4.10
CA ARG A 159 -6.71 -19.28 -3.74
C ARG A 159 -6.27 -20.65 -3.25
N GLN A 160 -7.02 -21.20 -2.29
CA GLN A 160 -6.83 -22.56 -1.80
C GLN A 160 -8.18 -23.20 -1.41
N GLN A 161 -8.18 -24.51 -1.25
CA GLN A 161 -9.35 -25.23 -0.73
C GLN A 161 -9.55 -25.00 0.77
N GLY A 162 -10.75 -25.32 1.27
CA GLY A 162 -11.10 -25.19 2.69
C GLY A 162 -11.77 -23.86 3.03
N ALA A 163 -11.79 -23.51 4.33
CA ALA A 163 -12.51 -22.33 4.81
C ALA A 163 -11.81 -21.00 4.45
N ASN A 164 -10.47 -20.98 4.50
CA ASN A 164 -9.67 -19.81 4.15
C ASN A 164 -9.35 -19.81 2.65
N THR A 165 -10.36 -19.60 1.81
CA THR A 165 -10.25 -19.71 0.34
C THR A 165 -9.36 -18.65 -0.31
N ARG A 166 -9.00 -17.58 0.42
CA ARG A 166 -8.16 -16.47 -0.05
C ARG A 166 -6.76 -16.45 0.55
N ALA A 167 -6.36 -17.52 1.25
CA ALA A 167 -5.05 -17.64 1.87
C ALA A 167 -4.70 -16.47 2.81
N ILE A 168 -5.67 -15.93 3.56
CA ILE A 168 -5.44 -14.88 4.57
C ILE A 168 -4.40 -15.36 5.60
N GLY A 169 -3.41 -14.54 5.91
CA GLY A 169 -2.24 -14.85 6.74
C GLY A 169 -1.10 -15.55 5.98
N GLY A 170 -1.27 -15.81 4.68
CA GLY A 170 -0.20 -16.25 3.79
C GLY A 170 0.62 -15.07 3.26
N TRP A 171 1.70 -15.38 2.54
CA TRP A 171 2.60 -14.41 1.95
C TRP A 171 2.80 -14.68 0.46
N ILE A 172 3.02 -13.60 -0.29
CA ILE A 172 3.51 -13.64 -1.65
C ILE A 172 4.93 -13.10 -1.63
N GLU A 173 5.85 -13.90 -2.14
CA GLU A 173 7.21 -13.45 -2.44
C GLU A 173 7.32 -13.30 -3.96
N LEU A 174 7.69 -12.10 -4.43
CA LEU A 174 7.88 -11.80 -5.83
C LEU A 174 9.27 -11.24 -6.06
N MET A 175 10.00 -11.83 -7.00
CA MET A 175 11.35 -11.44 -7.37
C MET A 175 11.37 -10.99 -8.83
N ASP A 176 11.87 -9.78 -9.03
CA ASP A 176 12.15 -9.16 -10.33
C ASP A 176 13.65 -8.82 -10.43
N ASP A 177 14.08 -8.16 -11.50
CA ASP A 177 15.49 -7.77 -11.70
C ASP A 177 15.98 -6.72 -10.69
N TYR A 178 15.06 -6.06 -9.98
CA TYR A 178 15.34 -4.98 -9.03
C TYR A 178 15.29 -5.45 -7.57
N GLY A 179 14.76 -6.63 -7.27
CA GLY A 179 14.85 -7.25 -5.95
C GLY A 179 13.61 -8.05 -5.53
N LEU A 180 13.44 -8.19 -4.21
CA LEU A 180 12.36 -8.96 -3.60
C LEU A 180 11.26 -8.03 -3.08
N GLN A 181 10.05 -8.25 -3.53
CA GLN A 181 8.83 -7.67 -2.99
C GLN A 181 8.08 -8.72 -2.15
N LEU A 182 7.61 -8.30 -0.98
CA LEU A 182 6.87 -9.15 -0.05
C LEU A 182 5.48 -8.56 0.23
N ARG A 183 4.47 -9.42 0.22
CA ARG A 183 3.10 -9.07 0.62
C ARG A 183 2.51 -10.11 1.55
N GLU A 184 2.11 -9.68 2.74
CA GLU A 184 1.20 -10.47 3.56
C GLU A 184 -0.22 -10.32 3.03
N ILE A 185 -0.91 -11.44 2.88
CA ILE A 185 -2.31 -11.47 2.49
C ILE A 185 -3.15 -11.21 3.73
N THR A 186 -3.55 -9.96 3.93
CA THR A 186 -4.36 -9.55 5.08
C THR A 186 -5.83 -9.34 4.69
N LEU A 187 -6.69 -9.23 5.70
CA LEU A 187 -8.06 -8.75 5.57
C LEU A 187 -8.24 -7.57 6.52
N GLY A 188 -8.63 -6.42 5.98
CA GLY A 188 -8.70 -5.17 6.73
C GLY A 188 -7.69 -4.16 6.19
N GLY A 189 -7.17 -3.27 7.02
CA GLY A 189 -6.08 -2.37 6.59
C GLY A 189 -6.07 -0.98 7.22
N GLY A 190 -7.07 -0.60 8.03
CA GLY A 190 -6.99 0.60 8.85
C GLY A 190 -8.32 0.95 9.53
N HIS A 191 -8.50 2.20 9.92
CA HIS A 191 -9.56 2.57 10.86
C HIS A 191 -11.00 2.37 10.35
N ALA A 192 -11.35 2.95 9.19
CA ALA A 192 -12.70 2.84 8.60
C ALA A 192 -12.68 2.37 7.14
N GLY A 193 -11.72 1.51 6.82
CA GLY A 193 -11.51 0.95 5.48
C GLY A 193 -10.71 -0.34 5.55
N GLY A 194 -10.77 -1.13 4.50
CA GLY A 194 -10.00 -2.35 4.38
C GLY A 194 -10.06 -2.91 2.97
N LEU A 195 -9.05 -3.69 2.62
CA LEU A 195 -8.94 -4.34 1.33
C LEU A 195 -9.05 -5.86 1.51
N LEU A 196 -9.78 -6.49 0.61
CA LEU A 196 -9.71 -7.93 0.37
C LEU A 196 -9.74 -8.14 -1.13
N GLY A 197 -8.59 -8.48 -1.71
CA GLY A 197 -8.49 -8.59 -3.14
C GLY A 197 -7.13 -9.05 -3.63
N PRO A 198 -6.95 -9.04 -4.96
CA PRO A 198 -5.66 -9.28 -5.59
C PRO A 198 -4.58 -8.34 -5.04
N GLN A 199 -3.37 -8.86 -4.87
CA GLN A 199 -2.22 -8.11 -4.41
C GLN A 199 -1.51 -7.50 -5.62
N HIS A 200 -1.36 -6.19 -5.61
CA HIS A 200 -0.72 -5.42 -6.69
C HIS A 200 0.78 -5.25 -6.42
N PHE A 201 1.56 -5.39 -7.48
CA PHE A 201 3.00 -5.18 -7.51
C PHE A 201 3.31 -4.30 -8.73
N GLY A 202 3.91 -3.13 -8.50
CA GLY A 202 4.58 -2.42 -9.58
C GLY A 202 5.95 -3.03 -9.84
N LEU A 203 6.38 -2.96 -11.10
CA LEU A 203 7.50 -3.72 -11.64
C LEU A 203 8.44 -2.86 -12.51
N ASP A 204 8.16 -1.55 -12.64
CA ASP A 204 8.89 -0.63 -13.51
C ASP A 204 9.11 -1.23 -14.92
N GLN A 205 10.35 -1.43 -15.37
CA GLN A 205 10.65 -1.97 -16.68
C GLN A 205 10.86 -3.49 -16.68
N ALA A 206 10.64 -4.20 -15.57
CA ALA A 206 10.88 -5.64 -15.51
C ALA A 206 9.98 -6.37 -16.51
N GLU A 207 10.57 -7.25 -17.33
CA GLU A 207 9.86 -7.98 -18.39
C GLU A 207 9.34 -9.36 -17.92
N GLY A 208 9.66 -9.74 -16.69
CA GLY A 208 9.29 -11.02 -16.11
C GLY A 208 9.60 -11.06 -14.62
N VAL A 209 8.86 -11.92 -13.91
CA VAL A 209 9.03 -12.13 -12.48
C VAL A 209 9.07 -13.61 -12.17
N SER A 210 9.70 -13.96 -11.05
CA SER A 210 9.47 -15.23 -10.37
C SER A 210 8.72 -14.97 -9.08
N PHE A 211 7.72 -15.78 -8.73
CA PHE A 211 6.99 -15.61 -7.47
C PHE A 211 6.66 -16.96 -6.84
N ARG A 212 6.44 -16.97 -5.52
CA ARG A 212 5.89 -18.11 -4.78
C ARG A 212 4.91 -17.66 -3.71
N ILE A 213 4.08 -18.59 -3.26
CA ILE A 213 3.12 -18.38 -2.17
C ILE A 213 3.57 -19.18 -0.96
N ILE A 214 3.72 -18.51 0.18
CA ILE A 214 3.81 -19.15 1.49
C ILE A 214 2.38 -19.17 2.05
N TRP A 215 1.80 -20.35 2.16
CA TRP A 215 0.42 -20.53 2.59
C TRP A 215 0.25 -20.27 4.10
N PRO A 216 -0.98 -20.01 4.57
CA PRO A 216 -1.23 -19.75 5.99
C PRO A 216 -0.84 -20.88 6.96
N ASP A 217 -0.64 -22.09 6.44
CA ASP A 217 -0.15 -23.26 7.19
C ASP A 217 1.38 -23.38 7.22
N GLY A 218 2.09 -22.45 6.59
CA GLY A 218 3.56 -22.42 6.49
C GLY A 218 4.14 -23.25 5.35
N ALA A 219 3.33 -24.02 4.61
CA ALA A 219 3.80 -24.67 3.38
C ALA A 219 4.08 -23.61 2.31
N HIS A 220 5.03 -23.86 1.42
CA HIS A 220 5.32 -22.96 0.31
C HIS A 220 5.16 -23.68 -1.02
N SER A 221 4.75 -22.93 -2.05
CA SER A 221 4.86 -23.42 -3.42
C SER A 221 6.31 -23.34 -3.91
N GLU A 222 6.61 -24.13 -4.94
CA GLU A 222 7.72 -23.88 -5.85
C GLU A 222 7.59 -22.48 -6.49
N TRP A 223 8.72 -21.95 -6.97
CA TRP A 223 8.75 -20.69 -7.71
C TRP A 223 8.12 -20.87 -9.09
N ALA A 224 7.12 -20.04 -9.39
CA ALA A 224 6.51 -19.92 -10.71
C ALA A 224 7.01 -18.66 -11.42
N LYS A 225 6.91 -18.64 -12.76
CA LYS A 225 7.24 -17.47 -13.58
C LYS A 225 5.98 -16.82 -14.13
N ALA A 226 5.97 -15.49 -14.20
CA ALA A 226 4.90 -14.73 -14.83
C ALA A 226 5.46 -13.60 -15.69
N LYS A 227 4.70 -13.22 -16.72
CA LYS A 227 4.92 -11.97 -17.44
C LYS A 227 4.19 -10.82 -16.72
N PRO A 228 4.66 -9.57 -16.85
CA PRO A 228 3.93 -8.42 -16.35
C PRO A 228 2.61 -8.15 -17.10
N ASN A 229 1.93 -7.10 -16.64
CA ASN A 229 0.74 -6.47 -17.20
C ASN A 229 -0.47 -7.40 -17.30
N GLN A 230 -0.71 -8.15 -16.22
CA GLN A 230 -1.83 -9.08 -16.12
C GLN A 230 -2.27 -9.30 -14.68
N ARG A 231 -3.47 -9.85 -14.54
CA ARG A 231 -4.02 -10.33 -13.28
C ARG A 231 -4.02 -11.85 -13.29
N LEU A 232 -3.58 -12.46 -12.20
CA LEU A 232 -3.43 -13.90 -12.06
C LEU A 232 -4.25 -14.40 -10.89
N GLN A 233 -5.15 -15.34 -11.13
CA GLN A 233 -5.70 -16.17 -10.07
C GLN A 233 -4.78 -17.39 -9.92
N VAL A 234 -4.29 -17.59 -8.70
CA VAL A 234 -3.25 -18.59 -8.41
C VAL A 234 -3.79 -19.59 -7.41
N ILE A 235 -4.03 -20.82 -7.84
CA ILE A 235 -4.65 -21.86 -7.01
C ILE A 235 -3.59 -22.84 -6.48
N ARG A 236 -3.63 -23.13 -5.18
CA ARG A 236 -2.76 -24.12 -4.53
C ARG A 236 -2.98 -25.52 -5.12
N SER A 237 -1.90 -26.16 -5.58
CA SER A 237 -1.92 -27.51 -6.18
C SER A 237 -0.75 -28.35 -5.63
N GLY A 238 -0.87 -28.82 -4.39
CA GLY A 238 0.26 -29.43 -3.67
C GLY A 238 1.37 -28.40 -3.46
N ASP A 239 2.56 -28.70 -3.98
CA ASP A 239 3.73 -27.80 -3.95
C ASP A 239 3.82 -26.93 -5.23
N THR A 240 2.92 -27.10 -6.20
CA THR A 240 2.86 -26.26 -7.41
C THR A 240 1.66 -25.31 -7.39
N LEU A 241 1.56 -24.48 -8.43
CA LEU A 241 0.51 -23.48 -8.60
C LEU A 241 -0.21 -23.68 -9.93
N ASP A 242 -1.54 -23.73 -9.90
CA ASP A 242 -2.37 -23.61 -11.10
C ASP A 242 -2.67 -22.12 -11.33
N ILE A 243 -2.21 -21.57 -12.46
CA ILE A 243 -2.20 -20.11 -12.71
C ILE A 243 -3.12 -19.77 -13.87
N PHE A 244 -4.08 -18.88 -13.63
CA PHE A 244 -5.09 -18.46 -14.60
C PHE A 244 -5.10 -16.93 -14.76
N PRO A 245 -4.83 -16.38 -15.95
CA PRO A 245 -5.08 -14.97 -16.21
C PRO A 245 -6.59 -14.68 -16.29
N TYR A 246 -7.02 -13.50 -15.84
CA TYR A 246 -8.44 -13.11 -15.88
C TYR A 246 -8.64 -11.60 -16.00
#